data_AF-A0A522RI04-F1
#
_entry.id   AF-A0A522RI04-F1
#
_cell.length_a   1.000
_cell.length_b   1.000
_cell.length_c   1.000
_cell.angle_alpha   90.00
_cell.angle_beta   90.00
_cell.angle_gamma   90.00
#
_symmetry.space_group_name_H-M   'P 1'
#
loop_
_entity.id
_entity.type
_entity.pdbx_description
1 polymer ?
#
loop_
_entity_poly.entity_id
_entity_poly.type
_entity_poly.pdbx_seq_one_letter_code
_entity_poly.pdbx_strand_id
1 'polypeptide(L)'
;MGLQHDDLVAGLSRVADYMTVVADELNAADGKLGDGDLGVTMVRGGREVKAIAGDLPTQIGEALMKVAQAFTRVSGSSFGTLLATGLMSAAKATRGRTDVPWAEISSLLAGAEQAMRQRGKAELGDKTILDALDAAARDTAGLDEPRALLDAAKISVAKTMDTFRGRQAKIGRARIFGEKSVGLDDPGMLAFKHILDVL
;
A
#
# COMPACT_ATOMS: atom_id res chain seq x y z
N MET A 1 -10.25 21.22 -4.21
CA MET A 1 -9.00 21.25 -3.42
C MET A 1 -8.28 19.93 -3.65
N GLY A 2 -6.96 19.86 -3.54
CA GLY A 2 -6.19 18.64 -3.81
C GLY A 2 -5.15 18.38 -2.73
N LEU A 3 -4.66 17.14 -2.68
CA LEU A 3 -3.50 16.73 -1.89
C LEU A 3 -2.30 17.62 -2.25
N GLN A 4 -1.76 18.28 -1.24
CA GLN A 4 -0.56 19.11 -1.36
C GLN A 4 0.69 18.34 -0.92
N HIS A 5 1.85 18.94 -1.15
CA HIS A 5 3.14 18.39 -0.71
C HIS A 5 3.20 18.20 0.81
N ASP A 6 2.76 19.18 1.59
CA ASP A 6 2.76 19.09 3.06
C ASP A 6 1.86 17.95 3.56
N ASP A 7 0.71 17.74 2.92
CA ASP A 7 -0.20 16.62 3.24
C ASP A 7 0.49 15.27 2.99
N LEU A 8 1.19 15.15 1.85
CA LEU A 8 1.96 13.96 1.49
C LEU A 8 3.07 13.69 2.51
N VAL A 9 3.88 14.70 2.83
CA VAL A 9 4.99 14.55 3.79
C VAL A 9 4.47 14.18 5.17
N ALA A 10 3.39 14.83 5.63
CA ALA A 10 2.77 14.52 6.92
C ALA A 10 2.22 13.07 6.94
N GLY A 11 1.54 12.64 5.88
CA GLY A 11 1.04 11.27 5.75
C GLY A 11 2.16 10.23 5.74
N LEU A 12 3.23 10.47 4.97
CA LEU A 12 4.41 9.60 4.94
C LEU A 12 5.08 9.46 6.31
N SER A 13 5.18 10.56 7.07
CA SER A 13 5.72 10.54 8.43
C SER A 13 4.85 9.70 9.35
N ARG A 14 3.52 9.92 9.35
CA ARG A 14 2.56 9.13 10.16
C ARG A 14 2.65 7.64 9.85
N VAL A 15 2.67 7.28 8.57
CA VAL A 15 2.82 5.88 8.14
C VAL A 15 4.15 5.30 8.62
N ALA A 16 5.27 6.00 8.42
CA ALA A 16 6.59 5.50 8.83
C ALA A 16 6.71 5.31 10.36
N ASP A 17 6.10 6.19 11.16
CA ASP A 17 5.98 6.00 12.62
C ASP A 17 5.15 4.77 12.95
N TYR A 18 3.94 4.69 12.40
CA TYR A 18 2.99 3.65 12.75
C TYR A 18 3.42 2.24 12.32
N MET A 19 4.12 2.13 11.18
CA MET A 19 4.68 0.84 10.75
C MET A 19 5.70 0.27 11.73
N THR A 20 6.33 1.10 12.58
CA THR A 20 7.19 0.61 13.67
C THR A 20 6.36 0.01 14.81
N VAL A 21 5.18 0.57 15.07
CA VAL A 21 4.26 0.11 16.12
C VAL A 21 3.64 -1.24 15.75
N VAL A 22 3.24 -1.43 14.49
CA VAL A 22 2.58 -2.67 14.02
C VAL A 22 3.55 -3.70 13.43
N ALA A 23 4.87 -3.47 13.51
CA ALA A 23 5.88 -4.31 12.87
C ALA A 23 5.80 -5.78 13.31
N ASP A 24 5.66 -6.03 14.62
CA ASP A 24 5.61 -7.39 15.16
C ASP A 24 4.31 -8.11 14.76
N GLU A 25 3.20 -7.39 14.66
CA GLU A 25 1.93 -7.94 14.15
C GLU A 25 2.07 -8.35 12.68
N LEU A 26 2.66 -7.49 11.86
CA LEU A 26 2.90 -7.77 10.43
C LEU A 26 3.84 -8.96 10.25
N ASN A 27 4.92 -9.04 11.02
CA ASN A 27 5.84 -10.19 11.01
C ASN A 27 5.13 -11.48 11.46
N ALA A 28 4.28 -11.41 12.48
CA ALA A 28 3.53 -12.57 12.97
C ALA A 28 2.48 -13.06 11.97
N ALA A 29 1.78 -12.14 11.29
CA ALA A 29 0.85 -12.48 10.21
C ALA A 29 1.59 -13.10 9.01
N ASP A 30 2.68 -12.48 8.58
CA ASP A 30 3.50 -12.96 7.47
C ASP A 30 4.19 -14.29 7.78
N GLY A 31 4.65 -14.52 9.02
CA GLY A 31 5.26 -15.79 9.42
C GLY A 31 4.31 -16.99 9.37
N LYS A 32 2.99 -16.76 9.42
CA LYS A 32 1.98 -17.82 9.23
C LYS A 32 1.82 -18.23 7.76
N LEU A 33 2.22 -17.36 6.82
CA LEU A 33 1.96 -17.48 5.38
C LEU A 33 3.22 -17.25 4.51
N GLY A 34 4.40 -17.16 5.13
CA GLY A 34 5.59 -16.59 4.51
C GLY A 34 6.82 -16.70 5.43
N ASP A 35 7.74 -15.76 5.28
CA ASP A 35 9.03 -15.71 5.97
C ASP A 35 9.06 -14.76 7.19
N GLY A 36 7.98 -14.02 7.43
CA GLY A 36 7.83 -13.22 8.65
C GLY A 36 8.65 -11.94 8.64
N ASP A 37 8.89 -11.36 7.47
CA ASP A 37 9.77 -10.19 7.28
C ASP A 37 9.04 -8.91 6.86
N LEU A 38 7.71 -8.96 6.72
CA LEU A 38 6.91 -7.83 6.25
C LEU A 38 7.05 -6.58 7.14
N GLY A 39 6.96 -6.72 8.46
CA GLY A 39 7.18 -5.63 9.40
C GLY A 39 8.60 -5.07 9.30
N VAL A 40 9.60 -5.94 9.15
CA VAL A 40 11.00 -5.51 8.91
C VAL A 40 11.12 -4.70 7.62
N THR A 41 10.48 -5.15 6.55
CA THR A 41 10.41 -4.43 5.27
C THR A 41 9.83 -3.03 5.46
N MET A 42 8.68 -2.91 6.15
CA MET A 42 8.00 -1.64 6.35
C MET A 42 8.79 -0.67 7.23
N VAL A 43 9.43 -1.17 8.29
CA VAL A 43 10.28 -0.34 9.17
C VAL A 43 11.50 0.18 8.43
N ARG A 44 12.18 -0.67 7.64
CA ARG A 44 13.35 -0.24 6.84
C ARG A 44 12.96 0.79 5.80
N GLY A 45 11.86 0.57 5.07
CA GLY A 45 11.32 1.53 4.11
C GLY A 45 10.94 2.86 4.77
N GLY A 46 10.20 2.81 5.88
CA GLY A 46 9.81 4.00 6.65
C GLY A 46 11.00 4.81 7.15
N ARG A 47 12.10 4.15 7.56
CA ARG A 47 13.35 4.83 7.95
C ARG A 47 13.97 5.59 6.79
N GLU A 48 14.05 4.98 5.60
CA GLU A 48 14.55 5.66 4.40
C GLU A 48 13.68 6.85 4.01
N VAL A 49 12.36 6.70 4.09
CA VAL A 49 11.42 7.78 3.79
C VAL A 49 11.62 8.96 4.75
N LYS A 50 11.77 8.69 6.05
CA LYS A 50 12.08 9.73 7.04
C LYS A 50 13.41 10.41 6.78
N ALA A 51 14.43 9.66 6.38
CA ALA A 51 15.75 10.21 6.08
C ALA A 51 15.74 11.21 4.92
N ILE A 52 14.82 11.06 3.96
CA ILE A 52 14.69 11.97 2.80
C ILE A 52 13.57 12.99 2.94
N ALA A 53 12.78 12.96 4.03
CA ALA A 53 11.52 13.71 4.13
C ALA A 53 11.71 15.24 3.98
N GLY A 54 12.79 15.78 4.55
CA GLY A 54 13.13 17.21 4.42
C GLY A 54 13.59 17.64 3.02
N ASP A 55 13.98 16.68 2.18
CA ASP A 55 14.53 16.90 0.83
C ASP A 55 13.56 16.44 -0.28
N LEU A 56 12.30 16.14 0.08
CA LEU A 56 11.28 15.76 -0.90
C LEU A 56 10.89 16.98 -1.76
N PRO A 57 10.98 16.89 -3.10
CA PRO A 57 10.59 17.98 -3.99
C PRO A 57 9.13 18.36 -3.81
N THR A 58 8.78 19.63 -4.05
CA THR A 58 7.40 20.13 -4.00
C THR A 58 6.49 19.50 -5.05
N GLN A 59 7.06 19.02 -6.16
CA GLN A 59 6.31 18.27 -7.16
C GLN A 59 5.96 16.88 -6.65
N ILE A 60 4.66 16.58 -6.54
CA ILE A 60 4.11 15.34 -5.99
C ILE A 60 4.66 14.11 -6.70
N GLY A 61 4.68 14.13 -8.04
CA GLY A 61 5.21 13.01 -8.82
C GLY A 61 6.69 12.73 -8.54
N GLU A 62 7.50 13.77 -8.36
CA GLU A 62 8.92 13.61 -8.03
C GLU A 62 9.12 13.13 -6.58
N ALA A 63 8.34 13.65 -5.64
CA ALA A 63 8.35 13.19 -4.25
C ALA A 63 7.98 11.71 -4.15
N LEU A 64 6.88 11.28 -4.76
CA LEU A 64 6.45 9.88 -4.81
C LEU A 64 7.52 8.98 -5.47
N MET A 65 8.19 9.47 -6.52
CA MET A 65 9.29 8.73 -7.15
C MET A 65 10.46 8.52 -6.19
N LYS A 66 10.87 9.56 -5.44
CA LYS A 66 11.95 9.44 -4.43
C LYS A 66 11.56 8.45 -3.32
N VAL A 67 10.31 8.46 -2.86
CA VAL A 67 9.78 7.50 -1.87
C VAL A 67 9.83 6.07 -2.44
N ALA A 68 9.42 5.87 -3.69
CA ALA A 68 9.49 4.56 -4.32
C ALA A 68 10.93 4.03 -4.45
N GLN A 69 11.87 4.91 -4.80
CA GLN A 69 13.30 4.58 -4.86
C GLN A 69 13.87 4.24 -3.47
N ALA A 70 13.44 4.95 -2.42
CA ALA A 70 13.80 4.64 -1.04
C ALA A 70 13.41 3.20 -0.66
N PHE A 71 12.15 2.80 -0.89
CA PHE A 71 11.71 1.42 -0.67
C PHE A 71 12.48 0.39 -1.52
N THR A 72 12.80 0.73 -2.77
CA THR A 72 13.55 -0.16 -3.67
C THR A 72 14.96 -0.47 -3.16
N ARG A 73 15.64 0.49 -2.51
CA ARG A 73 17.01 0.29 -1.99
C ARG A 73 17.08 -0.67 -0.80
N VAL A 74 16.02 -0.76 0.00
CA VAL A 74 16.05 -1.48 1.29
C VAL A 74 15.17 -2.73 1.32
N SER A 75 14.35 -2.95 0.30
CA SER A 75 13.47 -4.11 0.21
C SER A 75 14.05 -5.21 -0.65
N GLY A 76 14.40 -6.34 -0.01
CA GLY A 76 14.57 -7.63 -0.69
C GLY A 76 13.27 -8.42 -0.83
N SER A 77 12.15 -7.90 -0.31
CA SER A 77 10.87 -8.62 -0.27
C SER A 77 9.98 -8.33 -1.49
N SER A 78 9.06 -9.26 -1.75
CA SER A 78 8.02 -9.10 -2.78
C SER A 78 7.12 -7.90 -2.47
N PHE A 79 6.75 -7.71 -1.20
CA PHE A 79 5.87 -6.62 -0.80
C PHE A 79 6.50 -5.25 -1.07
N GLY A 80 7.72 -5.00 -0.63
CA GLY A 80 8.35 -3.69 -0.86
C GLY A 80 8.61 -3.42 -2.35
N THR A 81 8.85 -4.47 -3.15
CA THR A 81 8.91 -4.36 -4.62
C THR A 81 7.57 -3.92 -5.23
N LEU A 82 6.46 -4.50 -4.76
CA LEU A 82 5.11 -4.14 -5.21
C LEU A 82 4.72 -2.74 -4.74
N LEU A 83 4.96 -2.39 -3.47
CA LEU A 83 4.72 -1.05 -2.94
C LEU A 83 5.48 0.02 -3.73
N ALA A 84 6.77 -0.19 -3.97
CA ALA A 84 7.57 0.70 -4.82
C ALA A 84 6.99 0.79 -6.24
N THR A 85 6.53 -0.32 -6.81
CA THR A 85 5.89 -0.33 -8.15
C THR A 85 4.62 0.51 -8.18
N GLY A 86 3.75 0.40 -7.18
CA GLY A 86 2.54 1.21 -7.07
C GLY A 86 2.85 2.70 -6.91
N LEU A 87 3.81 3.03 -6.05
CA LEU A 87 4.29 4.41 -5.86
C LEU A 87 4.88 4.98 -7.15
N MET A 88 5.66 4.20 -7.91
CA MET A 88 6.17 4.63 -9.22
C MET A 88 5.05 4.86 -10.24
N SER A 89 3.96 4.10 -10.18
CA SER A 89 2.77 4.30 -11.01
C SER A 89 2.13 5.66 -10.70
N ALA A 90 1.82 5.92 -9.43
CA ALA A 90 1.26 7.18 -8.98
C ALA A 90 2.20 8.37 -9.28
N ALA A 91 3.50 8.20 -9.09
CA ALA A 91 4.52 9.20 -9.41
C ALA A 91 4.50 9.61 -10.89
N LYS A 92 4.37 8.64 -11.81
CA LYS A 92 4.29 8.91 -13.25
C LYS A 92 2.98 9.61 -13.62
N ALA A 93 1.86 9.19 -13.04
CA ALA A 93 0.56 9.81 -13.27
C ALA A 93 0.49 11.26 -12.78
N THR A 94 1.33 11.62 -11.82
CA THR A 94 1.37 12.95 -11.18
C THR A 94 2.60 13.78 -11.55
N ARG A 95 3.33 13.38 -12.60
CA ARG A 95 4.56 14.04 -13.05
C ARG A 95 4.30 15.51 -13.39
N GLY A 96 5.16 16.42 -12.91
CA GLY A 96 5.06 17.85 -13.21
C GLY A 96 4.07 18.61 -12.32
N ARG A 97 3.37 17.94 -11.41
CA ARG A 97 2.28 18.53 -10.63
C ARG A 97 2.71 18.83 -9.21
N THR A 98 2.29 19.98 -8.69
CA THR A 98 2.49 20.39 -7.28
C THR A 98 1.33 20.02 -6.37
N ASP A 99 0.18 19.65 -6.97
CA ASP A 99 -0.99 19.15 -6.27
C ASP A 99 -1.70 18.05 -7.07
N VAL A 100 -2.51 17.26 -6.37
CA VAL A 100 -3.36 16.22 -6.94
C VAL A 100 -4.77 16.40 -6.41
N PRO A 101 -5.77 16.72 -7.23
CA PRO A 101 -7.17 16.75 -6.84
C PRO A 101 -7.57 15.45 -6.14
N TRP A 102 -8.27 15.59 -5.02
CA TRP A 102 -8.72 14.44 -4.23
C TRP A 102 -9.58 13.45 -5.06
N ALA A 103 -10.34 13.97 -6.02
CA ALA A 103 -11.09 13.19 -7.00
C ALA A 103 -10.23 12.19 -7.81
N GLU A 104 -8.93 12.43 -7.94
CA GLU A 104 -8.02 11.58 -8.70
C GLU A 104 -7.40 10.45 -7.87
N ILE A 105 -7.56 10.43 -6.54
CA ILE A 105 -6.97 9.40 -5.67
C ILE A 105 -7.45 8.00 -6.06
N SER A 106 -8.74 7.84 -6.38
CA SER A 106 -9.31 6.57 -6.86
C SER A 106 -8.58 6.05 -8.11
N SER A 107 -8.32 6.93 -9.08
CA SER A 107 -7.57 6.62 -10.30
C SER A 107 -6.10 6.28 -10.01
N LEU A 108 -5.47 6.92 -9.03
CA LEU A 108 -4.11 6.59 -8.61
C LEU A 108 -4.03 5.21 -7.93
N LEU A 109 -5.01 4.86 -7.10
CA LEU A 109 -5.13 3.53 -6.50
C LEU A 109 -5.32 2.45 -7.59
N ALA A 110 -6.20 2.70 -8.56
CA ALA A 110 -6.40 1.79 -9.70
C ALA A 110 -5.10 1.63 -10.54
N GLY A 111 -4.39 2.73 -10.81
CA GLY A 111 -3.12 2.70 -11.52
C GLY A 111 -2.01 1.97 -10.74
N ALA A 112 -2.00 2.08 -9.41
CA ALA A 112 -1.08 1.33 -8.56
C ALA A 112 -1.41 -0.17 -8.57
N GLU A 113 -2.67 -0.54 -8.44
CA GLU A 113 -3.16 -1.92 -8.55
C GLU A 113 -2.72 -2.56 -9.86
N GLN A 114 -3.02 -1.93 -11.00
CA GLN A 114 -2.66 -2.46 -12.32
C GLN A 114 -1.15 -2.65 -12.49
N ALA A 115 -0.34 -1.69 -12.01
CA ALA A 115 1.11 -1.79 -12.09
C ALA A 115 1.66 -2.90 -11.19
N MET A 116 1.11 -3.06 -9.98
CA MET A 116 1.46 -4.15 -9.07
C MET A 116 1.05 -5.50 -9.65
N ARG A 117 -0.13 -5.60 -10.27
CA ARG A 117 -0.63 -6.80 -10.97
C ARG A 117 0.33 -7.25 -12.06
N GLN A 118 0.71 -6.34 -12.95
CA GLN A 118 1.66 -6.62 -14.03
C GLN A 118 3.03 -7.06 -13.50
N ARG A 119 3.51 -6.45 -12.41
CA ARG A 119 4.80 -6.81 -11.79
C ARG A 119 4.75 -8.16 -11.07
N GLY A 120 3.70 -8.39 -10.28
CA GLY A 120 3.56 -9.55 -9.40
C GLY A 120 3.01 -10.79 -10.09
N LYS A 121 2.40 -10.63 -11.28
CA LYS A 121 1.70 -11.69 -12.03
C LYS A 121 0.58 -12.36 -11.24
N ALA A 122 0.03 -11.65 -10.26
CA ALA A 122 -1.17 -12.04 -9.51
C ALA A 122 -2.41 -11.51 -10.25
N GLU A 123 -3.57 -12.08 -9.96
CA GLU A 123 -4.87 -11.60 -10.44
C GLU A 123 -5.79 -11.28 -9.26
N LEU A 124 -6.87 -10.54 -9.53
CA LEU A 124 -7.95 -10.39 -8.54
C LEU A 124 -8.56 -11.75 -8.24
N GLY A 125 -8.77 -12.03 -6.97
CA GLY A 125 -9.20 -13.32 -6.46
C GLY A 125 -8.06 -14.23 -6.00
N ASP A 126 -6.80 -13.79 -6.08
CA ASP A 126 -5.64 -14.56 -5.61
C ASP A 126 -5.34 -14.40 -4.11
N LYS A 127 -6.08 -13.51 -3.43
CA LYS A 127 -5.89 -13.14 -2.01
C LYS A 127 -4.56 -12.46 -1.81
N THR A 128 -4.46 -11.22 -2.30
CA THR A 128 -3.29 -10.36 -2.17
C THR A 128 -3.70 -8.90 -1.94
N ILE A 129 -2.76 -8.01 -1.63
CA ILE A 129 -3.01 -6.55 -1.59
C ILE A 129 -3.77 -5.99 -2.80
N LEU A 130 -3.69 -6.63 -3.99
CA LEU A 130 -4.42 -6.20 -5.18
C LEU A 130 -5.94 -6.17 -4.98
N ASP A 131 -6.51 -7.15 -4.29
CA ASP A 131 -7.95 -7.19 -4.05
C ASP A 131 -8.40 -6.02 -3.15
N ALA A 132 -7.55 -5.65 -2.19
CA ALA A 132 -7.80 -4.52 -1.31
C ALA A 132 -7.63 -3.18 -2.03
N LEU A 133 -6.63 -3.05 -2.91
CA LEU A 133 -6.44 -1.85 -3.75
C LEU A 133 -7.57 -1.68 -4.77
N ASP A 134 -8.03 -2.75 -5.42
CA ASP A 134 -9.14 -2.73 -6.36
C ASP A 134 -10.44 -2.28 -5.65
N ALA A 135 -10.73 -2.85 -4.48
CA ALA A 135 -11.89 -2.45 -3.69
C ALA A 135 -11.80 -0.98 -3.23
N ALA A 136 -10.63 -0.53 -2.78
CA ALA A 136 -10.40 0.86 -2.41
C ALA A 136 -10.60 1.79 -3.61
N ALA A 137 -10.00 1.49 -4.77
CA ALA A 137 -10.16 2.31 -5.98
C ALA A 137 -11.62 2.39 -6.44
N ARG A 138 -12.35 1.26 -6.43
CA ARG A 138 -13.76 1.18 -6.83
C ARG A 138 -14.67 1.96 -5.90
N ASP A 139 -14.53 1.79 -4.58
CA ASP A 139 -15.44 2.38 -3.60
C ASP A 139 -15.10 3.85 -3.26
N THR A 140 -13.92 4.33 -3.68
CA THR A 140 -13.55 5.76 -3.61
C THR A 140 -13.87 6.54 -4.89
N ALA A 141 -14.30 5.86 -5.96
CA ALA A 141 -14.57 6.50 -7.24
C ALA A 141 -15.69 7.56 -7.12
N GLY A 142 -15.42 8.75 -7.64
CA GLY A 142 -16.37 9.88 -7.62
C GLY A 142 -16.42 10.68 -6.31
N LEU A 143 -15.65 10.28 -5.28
CA LEU A 143 -15.46 11.07 -4.07
C LEU A 143 -14.32 12.08 -4.27
N ASP A 144 -14.47 13.28 -3.73
CA ASP A 144 -13.50 14.38 -3.84
C ASP A 144 -13.18 15.05 -2.50
N GLU A 145 -13.77 14.55 -1.41
CA GLU A 145 -13.51 15.02 -0.05
C GLU A 145 -12.55 14.05 0.65
N PRO A 146 -11.44 14.53 1.24
CA PRO A 146 -10.39 13.69 1.82
C PRO A 146 -10.88 12.67 2.84
N ARG A 147 -11.76 13.09 3.76
CA ARG A 147 -12.25 12.22 4.83
C ARG A 147 -13.19 11.17 4.29
N ALA A 148 -14.11 11.52 3.39
CA ALA A 148 -14.98 10.59 2.70
C ALA A 148 -14.20 9.54 1.90
N LEU A 149 -13.14 9.96 1.19
CA LEU A 149 -12.22 9.06 0.47
C LEU A 149 -11.56 8.06 1.43
N LEU A 150 -11.01 8.57 2.52
CA LEU A 150 -10.32 7.73 3.50
C LEU A 150 -11.27 6.75 4.20
N ASP A 151 -12.44 7.21 4.63
CA ASP A 151 -13.45 6.39 5.28
C ASP A 151 -13.96 5.30 4.33
N ALA A 152 -14.23 5.64 3.06
CA ALA A 152 -14.63 4.67 2.04
C ALA A 152 -13.54 3.61 1.79
N ALA A 153 -12.27 4.02 1.68
CA ALA A 153 -11.15 3.10 1.52
C ALA A 153 -10.98 2.18 2.74
N LYS A 154 -11.07 2.70 3.97
CA LYS A 154 -11.01 1.89 5.20
C LYS A 154 -12.12 0.83 5.23
N ILE A 155 -13.35 1.23 4.92
CA ILE A 155 -14.50 0.32 4.91
C ILE A 155 -14.36 -0.75 3.84
N SER A 156 -13.95 -0.39 2.61
CA SER A 156 -13.82 -1.34 1.51
C SER A 156 -12.70 -2.35 1.76
N VAL A 157 -11.54 -1.89 2.26
CA VAL A 157 -10.42 -2.77 2.62
C VAL A 157 -10.81 -3.74 3.73
N ALA A 158 -11.49 -3.27 4.79
CA ALA A 158 -11.95 -4.14 5.88
C ALA A 158 -12.93 -5.23 5.38
N LYS A 159 -13.93 -4.85 4.56
CA LYS A 159 -14.88 -5.81 3.96
C LYS A 159 -14.20 -6.81 3.04
N THR A 160 -13.21 -6.36 2.26
CA THR A 160 -12.43 -7.23 1.38
C THR A 160 -11.63 -8.23 2.20
N MET A 161 -10.93 -7.79 3.25
CA MET A 161 -10.20 -8.69 4.14
C MET A 161 -11.12 -9.75 4.76
N ASP A 162 -12.29 -9.35 5.27
CA ASP A 162 -13.26 -10.29 5.83
C ASP A 162 -13.72 -11.35 4.82
N THR A 163 -13.99 -10.91 3.59
CA THR A 163 -14.39 -11.81 2.49
C THR A 163 -13.26 -12.77 2.10
N PHE A 164 -12.02 -12.28 2.07
CA PHE A 164 -10.87 -13.05 1.61
C PHE A 164 -10.23 -13.90 2.71
N ARG A 165 -10.50 -13.64 3.99
CA ARG A 165 -10.07 -14.49 5.11
C ARG A 165 -10.51 -15.94 4.90
N GLY A 166 -11.73 -16.15 4.44
CA GLY A 166 -12.28 -17.47 4.12
C GLY A 166 -11.77 -18.11 2.82
N ARG A 167 -10.90 -17.44 2.05
CA ARG A 167 -10.38 -17.92 0.76
C ARG A 167 -8.96 -18.45 0.90
N GLN A 168 -8.60 -19.38 0.02
CA GLN A 168 -7.23 -19.87 -0.13
C GLN A 168 -6.39 -18.85 -0.91
N ALA A 169 -5.14 -18.63 -0.48
CA ALA A 169 -4.14 -17.88 -1.22
C ALA A 169 -3.63 -18.68 -2.43
N LYS A 170 -3.56 -18.03 -3.59
CA LYS A 170 -3.23 -18.71 -4.87
C LYS A 170 -1.83 -18.38 -5.39
N ILE A 171 -1.22 -17.30 -4.91
CA ILE A 171 0.10 -16.83 -5.35
C ILE A 171 0.99 -16.41 -4.18
N GLY A 172 2.23 -16.04 -4.47
CA GLY A 172 3.23 -15.66 -3.47
C GLY A 172 3.71 -16.84 -2.63
N ARG A 173 4.33 -16.54 -1.48
CA ARG A 173 4.73 -17.57 -0.49
C ARG A 173 3.52 -18.24 0.15
N ALA A 174 2.44 -17.47 0.35
CA ALA A 174 1.19 -17.94 0.94
C ALA A 174 0.57 -19.13 0.19
N ARG A 175 0.75 -19.23 -1.13
CA ARG A 175 0.26 -20.39 -1.92
C ARG A 175 0.79 -21.74 -1.44
N ILE A 176 2.01 -21.77 -0.86
CA ILE A 176 2.65 -23.00 -0.36
C ILE A 176 1.83 -23.61 0.78
N PHE A 177 1.09 -22.78 1.52
CA PHE A 177 0.28 -23.20 2.65
C PHE A 177 -1.09 -23.73 2.23
N GLY A 178 -1.51 -23.52 0.98
CA GLY A 178 -2.76 -24.08 0.43
C GLY A 178 -3.97 -23.78 1.32
N GLU A 179 -4.74 -24.80 1.65
CA GLU A 179 -5.91 -24.69 2.56
C GLU A 179 -5.57 -24.14 3.95
N LYS A 180 -4.34 -24.27 4.43
CA LYS A 180 -3.93 -23.69 5.73
C LYS A 180 -3.93 -22.16 5.71
N SER A 181 -4.00 -21.53 4.54
CA SER A 181 -4.17 -20.09 4.41
C SER A 181 -5.61 -19.61 4.63
N VAL A 182 -6.58 -20.53 4.67
CA VAL A 182 -7.98 -20.23 4.98
C VAL A 182 -8.10 -19.90 6.48
N GLY A 183 -8.85 -18.85 6.80
CA GLY A 183 -9.00 -18.33 8.16
C GLY A 183 -7.93 -17.30 8.56
N LEU A 184 -6.91 -17.08 7.71
CA LEU A 184 -5.84 -16.11 7.94
C LEU A 184 -6.00 -14.90 7.01
N ASP A 185 -5.64 -13.72 7.48
CA ASP A 185 -5.59 -12.52 6.63
C ASP A 185 -4.31 -12.53 5.77
N ASP A 186 -4.40 -11.98 4.55
CA ASP A 186 -3.21 -11.72 3.74
C ASP A 186 -2.36 -10.62 4.40
N PRO A 187 -1.05 -10.85 4.62
CA PRO A 187 -0.18 -9.86 5.27
C PRO A 187 -0.10 -8.54 4.48
N GLY A 188 -0.15 -8.60 3.15
CA GLY A 188 -0.11 -7.41 2.30
C GLY A 188 -1.38 -6.56 2.42
N MET A 189 -2.56 -7.19 2.46
CA MET A 189 -3.82 -6.50 2.76
C MET A 189 -3.79 -5.87 4.15
N LEU A 190 -3.29 -6.61 5.15
CA LEU A 190 -3.19 -6.12 6.53
C LEU A 190 -2.27 -4.90 6.62
N ALA A 191 -1.11 -4.91 5.94
CA ALA A 191 -0.24 -3.74 5.86
C ALA A 191 -0.94 -2.55 5.21
N PHE A 192 -1.70 -2.76 4.13
CA PHE A 192 -2.45 -1.67 3.48
C PHE A 192 -3.56 -1.10 4.38
N LYS A 193 -4.26 -1.95 5.13
CA LYS A 193 -5.22 -1.51 6.15
C LYS A 193 -4.56 -0.60 7.19
N HIS A 194 -3.42 -1.01 7.74
CA HIS A 194 -2.68 -0.21 8.73
C HIS A 194 -2.16 1.12 8.16
N ILE A 195 -1.77 1.15 6.88
CA ILE A 195 -1.43 2.40 6.17
C ILE A 195 -2.64 3.34 6.16
N LEU A 196 -3.83 2.85 5.81
CA LEU A 196 -5.03 3.68 5.79
C LEU A 196 -5.44 4.15 7.18
N ASP A 197 -5.36 3.28 8.20
CA ASP A 197 -5.81 3.60 9.57
C ASP A 197 -5.10 4.80 10.18
N VAL A 198 -3.85 5.07 9.80
CA VAL A 198 -3.01 6.16 10.32
C VAL A 198 -2.94 7.41 9.41
N LEU A 199 -3.47 7.32 8.19
CA LEU A 199 -3.65 8.51 7.35
C LEU A 199 -4.78 9.38 7.89
#